data_AF-A0A151S7L7-F1
#
_entry.id   AF-A0A151S7L7-F1
#
_cell.length_a   1.000
_cell.length_b   1.000
_cell.length_c   1.000
_cell.angle_alpha   90.00
_cell.angle_beta   90.00
_cell.angle_gamma   90.00
#
_symmetry.space_group_name_H-M   'P 1'
#
loop_
_entity.id
_entity.type
_entity.pdbx_description
1 polymer ?
#
loop_
_entity_poly.entity_id
_entity_poly.type
_entity_poly.pdbx_seq_one_letter_code
_entity_poly.pdbx_strand_id
1 'polypeptide(L)' 'MSNPILPEELMVEVFSRVPVRDLIRFKCVSKWCCSLVVDPKFIKLHYQRSSKNAHILLTFNNNGYENQYCAPCSVH' A
#
# COMPACT_ATOMS: atom_id res chain seq x y z
N MET A 1 -23.85 1.00 -20.93
CA MET A 1 -22.51 0.48 -20.58
C MET A 1 -22.54 0.09 -19.11
N SER A 2 -22.36 -1.20 -18.81
CA SER A 2 -22.27 -1.69 -17.42
C SER A 2 -20.90 -1.31 -16.86
N ASN A 3 -20.87 -0.45 -15.84
CA ASN A 3 -19.64 -0.23 -15.07
C ASN A 3 -19.30 -1.54 -14.34
N PRO A 4 -18.11 -2.14 -14.57
CA PRO A 4 -17.71 -3.31 -13.83
C PRO A 4 -17.55 -2.92 -12.36
N ILE A 5 -18.40 -3.49 -11.51
CA ILE A 5 -18.29 -3.33 -10.06
C ILE A 5 -17.17 -4.26 -9.60
N LEU A 6 -16.14 -3.69 -9.00
CA LEU A 6 -15.07 -4.48 -8.39
C LEU A 6 -15.63 -5.13 -7.10
N PRO A 7 -15.52 -6.46 -6.93
CA PRO A 7 -15.89 -7.14 -5.69
C PRO A 7 -15.20 -6.54 -4.46
N GLU A 8 -15.90 -6.56 -3.33
CA GLU A 8 -15.41 -5.99 -2.06
C GLU A 8 -14.07 -6.59 -1.62
N GLU A 9 -13.92 -7.90 -1.76
CA GLU A 9 -12.70 -8.64 -1.41
C GLU A 9 -11.48 -8.12 -2.17
N LEU A 10 -11.65 -7.77 -3.45
CA LEU A 10 -10.58 -7.21 -4.26
C LEU A 10 -10.26 -5.76 -3.87
N MET A 11 -11.27 -4.98 -3.50
CA MET A 11 -11.04 -3.64 -2.94
C MET A 11 -10.25 -3.73 -1.62
N VAL A 12 -10.60 -4.65 -0.73
CA VAL A 12 -9.85 -4.90 0.52
C VAL A 12 -8.41 -5.28 0.23
N GLU A 13 -8.17 -6.17 -0.73
CA GLU A 13 -6.82 -6.52 -1.19
C GLU A 13 -6.03 -5.31 -1.67
N VAL A 14 -6.62 -4.44 -2.50
CA VAL A 14 -5.96 -3.22 -2.97
C VAL A 14 -5.65 -2.29 -1.80
N PHE A 15 -6.65 -1.94 -0.99
CA PHE A 15 -6.51 -1.00 0.12
C PHE A 15 -5.49 -1.48 1.16
N SER A 16 -5.40 -2.78 1.42
CA SER A 16 -4.43 -3.34 2.37
C SER A 16 -2.95 -3.16 1.98
N ARG A 17 -2.66 -2.81 0.71
CA ARG A 17 -1.32 -2.54 0.18
C ARG A 17 -1.03 -1.04 0.06
N VAL A 18 -2.03 -0.19 0.25
CA VAL A 18 -1.89 1.26 0.17
C VAL A 18 -1.21 1.78 1.45
N PRO A 19 -0.27 2.75 1.36
CA PRO A 19 0.31 3.39 2.52
C PRO A 19 -0.76 4.01 3.44
N VAL A 20 -0.52 4.00 4.75
CA VAL A 20 -1.50 4.47 5.75
C VAL A 20 -1.89 5.94 5.55
N ARG A 21 -0.93 6.78 5.12
CA ARG A 21 -1.15 8.21 4.84
C ARG A 21 -2.23 8.42 3.78
N ASP A 22 -2.25 7.58 2.75
CA ASP A 22 -3.20 7.69 1.65
C ASP A 22 -4.54 7.05 2.02
N LEU A 23 -4.54 5.94 2.77
CA LEU A 23 -5.76 5.33 3.30
C LEU A 23 -6.59 6.28 4.17
N ILE A 24 -5.94 7.09 5.00
CA ILE A 24 -6.64 8.08 5.84
C ILE A 24 -7.37 9.11 4.98
N ARG A 25 -6.81 9.49 3.83
CA ARG A 25 -7.47 10.41 2.89
C ARG A 25 -8.69 9.75 2.24
N PHE A 26 -8.66 8.45 1.96
CA PHE A 26 -9.80 7.73 1.37
C PHE A 26 -11.05 7.66 2.27
N LYS A 27 -10.94 7.98 3.56
CA LYS A 27 -12.11 8.12 4.44
C LYS A 27 -13.16 9.08 3.92
N CYS A 28 -12.75 10.11 3.17
CA CYS A 28 -13.69 11.11 2.63
C CYS A 28 -14.38 10.68 1.33
N VAL A 29 -13.94 9.59 0.69
CA VAL A 29 -14.44 9.17 -0.62
C VAL A 29 -15.77 8.42 -0.51
N SER A 30 -15.93 7.55 0.48
CA SER A 30 -17.17 6.80 0.68
C SER A 30 -17.33 6.31 2.13
N LYS A 31 -18.58 6.01 2.52
CA LYS A 31 -18.89 5.40 3.82
C LYS A 31 -18.23 4.04 4.00
N TRP A 32 -18.14 3.26 2.91
CA TRP A 32 -17.47 1.96 2.92
C TRP A 32 -15.98 2.11 3.21
N CYS A 33 -15.28 3.02 2.52
CA CYS A 33 -13.86 3.29 2.78
C CYS A 33 -13.63 3.73 4.23
N CYS A 34 -14.48 4.62 4.76
CA CYS A 34 -14.37 5.10 6.14
C CYS A 34 -14.53 3.94 7.16
N SER A 35 -15.48 3.04 6.91
CA SER A 35 -15.73 1.87 7.77
C SER A 35 -14.61 0.83 7.68
N LEU A 36 -14.07 0.61 6.48
CA LEU A 36 -13.00 -0.35 6.25
C LEU A 36 -11.72 0.03 7.00
N VAL A 37 -11.28 1.30 6.91
CA VAL A 37 -9.98 1.70 7.49
C VAL A 37 -9.96 1.71 9.02
N VAL A 38 -11.13 1.66 9.67
CA VAL A 38 -11.24 1.54 11.13
C VAL A 38 -11.57 0.11 11.59
N ASP A 39 -11.79 -0.82 10.65
CA ASP A 39 -12.09 -2.21 10.97
C ASP A 39 -10.85 -2.93 11.54
N PRO A 40 -10.94 -3.58 12.72
CA PRO A 40 -9.79 -4.25 13.32
C PRO A 40 -9.20 -5.39 12.48
N LYS A 41 -10.02 -6.09 11.67
CA LYS A 41 -9.53 -7.17 10.80
C LYS A 41 -8.72 -6.57 9.65
N PHE A 42 -9.19 -5.48 9.05
CA PHE A 42 -8.47 -4.73 8.04
C PHE A 42 -7.15 -4.18 8.59
N ILE A 43 -7.16 -3.58 9.79
CA ILE A 43 -5.94 -3.07 10.44
C ILE A 43 -4.92 -4.19 10.64
N LYS A 44 -5.35 -5.36 11.14
CA LYS A 44 -4.47 -6.53 11.29
C LYS A 44 -3.89 -7.00 9.96
N LEU A 45 -4.73 -7.08 8.92
CA LEU A 45 -4.32 -7.47 7.57
C LEU A 45 -3.30 -6.48 6.98
N HIS A 46 -3.58 -5.18 7.09
CA HIS A 46 -2.71 -4.10 6.63
C HIS A 46 -1.36 -4.13 7.35
N TYR A 47 -1.35 -4.28 8.67
CA TYR A 47 -0.13 -4.43 9.47
C TYR A 47 0.71 -5.64 9.03
N GLN A 48 0.09 -6.80 8.86
CA GLN A 48 0.76 -8.00 8.37
C GLN A 48 1.37 -7.81 6.98
N ARG A 49 0.74 -7.03 6.10
CA ARG A 49 1.25 -6.74 4.75
C ARG A 49 2.34 -5.68 4.75
N SER A 50 2.19 -4.62 5.54
CA SER A 50 3.19 -3.58 5.72
C SER A 50 4.52 -4.16 6.22
N SER A 51 4.47 -5.12 7.16
CA SER A 51 5.67 -5.83 7.63
C SER A 51 6.33 -6.77 6.61
N LYS A 52 5.57 -7.21 5.59
CA LYS A 52 6.03 -8.15 4.54
C LYS A 52 6.44 -7.45 3.24
N ASN A 53 6.17 -6.15 3.11
CA ASN A 53 6.75 -5.32 2.06
C ASN A 53 8.21 -5.03 2.42
N ALA A 54 9.02 -6.09 2.36
CA ALA A 54 10.46 -6.02 2.41
C ALA A 54 10.91 -4.95 1.42
N HIS A 55 11.73 -4.02 1.92
CA HIS A 55 12.44 -2.99 1.17
C HIS A 55 12.57 -3.35 -0.32
N ILE A 56 11.76 -2.74 -1.17
CA ILE A 56 11.95 -2.85 -2.62
C ILE A 56 13.26 -2.13 -2.90
N LEU A 57 14.35 -2.89 -2.98
CA LEU A 57 15.65 -2.36 -3.33
C LEU A 57 15.66 -2.08 -4.83
N LEU A 58 15.34 -0.84 -5.19
CA LEU A 58 15.48 -0.36 -6.55
C LEU A 58 16.98 -0.24 -6.87
N THR A 59 17.53 -1.24 -7.55
CA THR A 59 18.92 -1.22 -8.01
C THR A 59 18.96 -0.61 -9.41
N PHE A 60 19.54 0.59 -9.53
CA PHE A 60 19.83 1.18 -10.83
C PHE A 60 21.22 0.72 -11.27
N ASN A 61 21.29 -0.20 -12.24
CA ASN A 61 22.55 -0.59 -12.85
C ASN A 61 23.03 0.49 -13.82
N ASN A 62 23.71 1.51 -13.31
CA ASN A 62 24.47 2.44 -14.14
C ASN A 62 25.84 1.83 -14.42
N ASN A 63 26.04 1.34 -15.63
CA ASN A 63 27.35 0.94 -16.12
C ASN A 63 28.24 2.19 -16.20
N GLY A 64 29.04 2.44 -15.15
CA GLY A 64 30.09 3.46 -15.14
C GLY A 64 30.25 4.13 -13.78
N TYR A 65 31.35 3.79 -13.11
CA TYR A 65 31.96 4.44 -11.93
C TYR A 65 31.30 4.16 -10.56
N GLU A 66 32.06 3.40 -9.77
CA GLU A 66 31.82 2.85 -8.44
C GLU A 66 31.53 3.93 -7.38
N ASN A 67 30.36 3.86 -6.73
CA ASN A 67 30.07 4.36 -5.38
C ASN A 67 28.69 3.83 -4.95
N GLN A 68 28.67 2.61 -4.40
CA GLN A 68 27.46 1.91 -4.00
C GLN A 68 26.94 2.43 -2.65
N TYR A 69 26.16 3.51 -2.66
CA TYR A 69 25.40 3.94 -1.47
C TYR A 69 24.06 3.21 -1.42
N CYS A 70 24.02 2.04 -0.77
CA CYS A 70 22.77 1.38 -0.43
C CYS A 70 22.12 2.09 0.77
N ALA A 71 21.34 3.15 0.51
CA ALA A 71 20.42 3.69 1.51
C ALA A 71 19.09 2.93 1.43
N PRO A 72 18.60 2.33 2.52
CA PRO A 72 17.25 1.80 2.55
C PRO A 72 16.28 2.95 2.30
N CYS A 73 15.53 2.88 1.20
CA CYS A 73 14.50 3.87 0.91
C CYS A 73 13.33 3.58 1.85
N SER A 74 13.27 4.28 2.97
CA SER A 74 12.09 4.31 3.84
C SER A 74 10.96 4.98 3.07
N VAL A 75 10.08 4.19 2.47
CA VAL A 75 8.82 4.67 1.92
C VAL A 75 7.94 5.15 3.09
N HIS A 76 7.95 6.46 3.32
CA HIS A 76 7.04 7.15 4.24
C HIS A 76 5.65 7.34 3.61
#